data_AF-A0A8J2EWU7-F1
#
_entry.id   AF-A0A8J2EWU7-F1
#
_cell.length_a   1.000
_cell.length_b   1.000
_cell.length_c   1.000
_cell.angle_alpha   90.00
_cell.angle_beta   90.00
_cell.angle_gamma   90.00
#
_symmetry.space_group_name_H-M   'P 1'
#
loop_
_entity.id
_entity.type
_entity.pdbx_description
1 polymer ?
#
loop_
_entity_poly.entity_id
_entity_poly.type
_entity_poly.pdbx_seq_one_letter_code
_entity_poly.pdbx_strand_id
1 'polypeptide(L)'
;MTNPSSDLLQNKSPAAPPAEPPTGLKVVTQRVVSGRLLVDADKDVWASFNRGLILHVSFTKFFSIMKSSTAENEKQEADEETSKEFTHLKKICKSLLTASLSSTNAWEKDHSDAKSVVDLCKQGQDQCLVLIPQASLTAKLNPGDKTLKYHSQCGKEEAEVLYRLFRKALAAVVVEQLCCGAAVSGSGCSTTAGRHKDKPGKFRPDGRMIGIGGKSQSNDERVNLPPPEEFFRSGEYRNWEQQQQDESTAANQEHEFSTFDDSGFPVTAAATGEPVAKSRRKKLEKMWAKYKQKYEQKNVATTRQAPTSTQQTQTERTSGGSTSQIVDERVGQKNVGNVASDTGNKGAANIKQLPAEEISTKSSTTAPQEQLAHPEKPSTELQQKGTDGPTDSTLRPCVLETAKPSDPAFRLPTIVTGTFGGRQGLELCTGGPFTHSFNFPPPAGSGG
;
A
#
# COMPACT_ATOMS: atom_id res chain seq x y z
N MET A 1 -12.41 57.27 -59.24
CA MET A 1 -12.90 56.82 -57.92
C MET A 1 -12.95 55.30 -57.94
N THR A 2 -11.89 54.64 -57.51
CA THR A 2 -11.77 53.18 -57.48
C THR A 2 -11.59 52.75 -56.03
N ASN A 3 -12.60 52.07 -55.48
CA ASN A 3 -12.58 51.55 -54.11
C ASN A 3 -11.47 50.49 -53.97
N PRO A 4 -10.62 50.58 -52.93
CA PRO A 4 -9.66 49.52 -52.66
C PRO A 4 -10.41 48.27 -52.21
N SER A 5 -10.12 47.18 -52.93
CA SER A 5 -10.61 45.83 -52.68
C SER A 5 -10.33 45.44 -51.24
N SER A 6 -11.39 45.12 -50.49
CA SER A 6 -11.31 44.58 -49.14
C SER A 6 -10.74 43.16 -49.23
N ASP A 7 -9.43 43.04 -49.09
CA ASP A 7 -8.76 41.76 -48.92
C ASP A 7 -9.36 41.06 -47.69
N LEU A 8 -10.12 40.01 -48.01
CA LEU A 8 -10.76 39.11 -47.09
C LEU A 8 -9.66 38.38 -46.30
N LEU A 9 -9.24 38.95 -45.18
CA LEU A 9 -8.41 38.26 -44.19
C LEU A 9 -9.21 37.06 -43.68
N GLN A 10 -9.04 35.92 -44.35
CA GLN A 10 -9.50 34.63 -43.86
C GLN A 10 -8.79 34.39 -42.53
N ASN A 11 -9.50 34.66 -41.43
CA ASN A 11 -9.12 34.26 -40.08
C ASN A 11 -9.03 32.74 -40.05
N LYS A 12 -7.87 32.21 -40.42
CA LYS A 12 -7.52 30.82 -40.26
C LYS A 12 -7.55 30.53 -38.76
N SER A 13 -8.57 29.82 -38.29
CA SER A 13 -8.66 29.40 -36.89
C SER A 13 -7.32 28.82 -36.46
N PRO A 14 -6.76 29.26 -35.34
CA PRO A 14 -5.48 28.74 -34.86
C PRO A 14 -5.59 27.23 -34.75
N ALA A 15 -4.62 26.52 -35.34
CA ALA A 15 -4.57 25.07 -35.26
C ALA A 15 -4.65 24.65 -33.80
N ALA A 16 -5.53 23.69 -33.48
CA ALA A 16 -5.68 23.20 -32.12
C ALA A 16 -4.31 22.78 -31.57
N PRO A 17 -3.95 23.16 -30.33
CA PRO A 17 -2.68 22.77 -29.75
C PRO A 17 -2.58 21.24 -29.72
N PRO A 18 -1.38 20.67 -29.92
CA PRO A 18 -1.19 19.22 -29.89
C PRO A 18 -1.66 18.67 -28.54
N ALA A 19 -2.42 17.57 -28.59
CA ALA A 19 -2.93 16.92 -27.40
C ALA A 19 -1.77 16.47 -26.50
N GLU A 20 -1.79 16.89 -25.22
CA GLU A 20 -0.83 16.43 -24.22
C GLU A 20 -0.94 14.91 -24.04
N PRO A 21 0.17 14.18 -23.86
CA PRO A 21 0.11 12.76 -23.58
C PRO A 21 -0.66 12.49 -22.27
N PRO A 22 -1.42 11.39 -22.18
CA PRO A 22 -2.14 11.04 -20.97
C PRO A 22 -1.17 10.90 -19.80
N THR A 23 -1.43 11.62 -18.72
CA THR A 23 -0.67 11.54 -17.48
C THR A 23 -1.44 10.66 -16.51
N GLY A 24 -0.83 9.61 -15.96
CA GLY A 24 -1.47 8.75 -14.96
C GLY A 24 -1.40 9.37 -13.56
N LEU A 25 -0.21 9.76 -13.12
CA LEU A 25 0.06 10.28 -11.78
C LEU A 25 0.79 11.62 -11.87
N LYS A 26 0.32 12.61 -11.11
CA LYS A 26 0.99 13.90 -10.93
C LYS A 26 1.56 14.00 -9.54
N VAL A 27 2.83 14.41 -9.43
CA VAL A 27 3.48 14.66 -8.16
C VAL A 27 4.11 16.05 -8.18
N VAL A 28 3.72 16.90 -7.24
CA VAL A 28 4.43 18.15 -6.97
C VAL A 28 5.28 17.95 -5.72
N THR A 29 6.60 18.10 -5.90
CA THR A 29 7.59 17.93 -4.84
C THR A 29 8.09 19.29 -4.37
N GLN A 30 8.12 19.51 -3.06
CA GLN A 30 8.66 20.72 -2.44
C GLN A 30 9.69 20.36 -1.37
N ARG A 31 10.82 21.09 -1.33
CA ARG A 31 11.79 20.99 -0.23
C ARG A 31 11.26 21.68 1.02
N VAL A 32 11.52 21.09 2.18
CA VAL A 32 11.10 21.65 3.47
C VAL A 32 12.20 21.52 4.51
N VAL A 33 12.34 22.50 5.41
CA VAL A 33 13.28 22.48 6.54
C VAL A 33 12.64 21.81 7.75
N SER A 34 11.39 22.14 8.04
CA SER A 34 10.56 21.51 9.06
C SER A 34 9.10 21.91 8.86
N GLY A 35 8.19 21.25 9.56
CA GLY A 35 6.79 21.61 9.55
C GLY A 35 5.94 20.66 10.38
N ARG A 36 4.63 20.81 10.25
CA ARG A 36 3.65 19.87 10.80
C ARG A 36 2.46 19.71 9.86
N LEU A 37 1.94 18.49 9.82
CA LEU A 37 0.80 18.09 9.00
C LEU A 37 -0.35 17.67 9.91
N LEU A 38 -1.55 18.18 9.65
CA LEU A 38 -2.77 17.74 10.32
C LEU A 38 -3.11 16.31 9.85
N VAL A 39 -3.01 15.34 10.75
CA VAL A 39 -3.23 13.90 10.48
C VAL A 39 -4.57 13.38 10.99
N ASP A 40 -5.24 14.11 11.87
CA ASP A 40 -6.62 13.84 12.27
C ASP A 40 -7.32 15.19 12.44
N ALA A 41 -8.22 15.52 11.50
CA ALA A 41 -8.88 16.82 11.48
C ALA A 41 -9.93 16.96 12.59
N ASP A 42 -10.55 15.85 13.01
CA ASP A 42 -11.61 15.84 14.01
C ASP A 42 -11.04 16.00 15.41
N LYS A 43 -9.86 15.40 15.65
CA LYS A 43 -9.13 15.50 16.92
C LYS A 43 -8.07 16.60 16.97
N ASP A 44 -7.92 17.37 15.88
CA ASP A 44 -6.87 18.38 15.70
C ASP A 44 -5.45 17.84 16.01
N VAL A 45 -5.15 16.62 15.55
CA VAL A 45 -3.85 15.98 15.79
C VAL A 45 -2.88 16.34 14.67
N TRP A 46 -1.73 16.86 15.05
CA TRP A 46 -0.67 17.27 14.15
C TRP A 46 0.56 16.36 14.28
N ALA A 47 1.12 15.95 13.15
CA ALA A 47 2.40 15.24 13.07
C ALA A 47 3.49 16.20 12.62
N SER A 48 4.48 16.43 13.49
CA SER A 48 5.67 17.23 13.16
C SER A 48 6.66 16.43 12.31
N PHE A 49 7.36 17.11 11.42
CA PHE A 49 8.42 16.55 10.60
C PHE A 49 9.59 17.53 10.45
N ASN A 50 10.76 16.97 10.17
CA ASN A 50 12.02 17.72 10.01
C ASN A 50 12.29 18.03 8.54
N ARG A 51 13.57 18.10 8.15
CA ARG A 51 13.95 18.39 6.78
C ARG A 51 13.58 17.23 5.86
N GLY A 52 13.11 17.55 4.67
CA GLY A 52 13.05 16.58 3.58
C GLY A 52 12.19 17.08 2.43
N LEU A 53 11.32 16.20 1.94
CA LEU A 53 10.45 16.47 0.81
C LEU A 53 8.98 16.34 1.18
N ILE A 54 8.17 17.25 0.65
CA ILE A 54 6.71 17.14 0.61
C ILE A 54 6.33 16.70 -0.79
N LEU A 55 5.52 15.65 -0.89
CA LEU A 55 5.01 15.08 -2.13
C LEU A 55 3.49 15.27 -2.14
N HIS A 56 3.03 16.25 -2.92
CA HIS A 56 1.61 16.40 -3.24
C HIS A 56 1.27 15.46 -4.39
N VAL A 57 0.40 14.49 -4.14
CA VAL A 57 0.13 13.37 -5.05
C VAL A 57 -1.30 13.46 -5.59
N SER A 58 -1.46 13.29 -6.90
CA SER A 58 -2.76 13.29 -7.56
C SER A 58 -2.84 12.24 -8.64
N PHE A 59 -3.90 11.44 -8.63
CA PHE A 59 -4.15 10.40 -9.62
C PHE A 59 -5.17 10.88 -10.65
N THR A 60 -4.96 10.48 -11.89
CA THR A 60 -5.94 10.69 -12.96
C THR A 60 -6.72 9.41 -13.25
N LYS A 61 -7.82 9.54 -14.00
CA LYS A 61 -8.61 8.41 -14.50
C LYS A 61 -7.80 7.42 -15.36
N PHE A 62 -6.66 7.84 -15.91
CA PHE A 62 -5.82 6.99 -16.75
C PHE A 62 -4.89 6.09 -15.93
N PHE A 63 -4.76 6.32 -14.62
CA PHE A 63 -3.90 5.48 -13.79
C PHE A 63 -4.52 4.10 -13.52
N SER A 64 -5.84 4.04 -13.47
CA SER A 64 -6.59 2.84 -13.12
C SER A 64 -6.91 2.00 -14.32
N ILE A 65 -6.55 0.71 -14.23
CA ILE A 65 -6.91 -0.32 -15.20
C ILE A 65 -8.15 -1.10 -14.71
N MET A 66 -8.58 -0.91 -13.45
CA MET A 66 -9.63 -1.66 -12.73
C MET A 66 -11.06 -1.61 -13.33
N LYS A 67 -11.24 -1.08 -14.54
CA LYS A 67 -12.53 -1.07 -15.25
C LYS A 67 -12.59 -1.98 -16.46
N SER A 68 -11.75 -3.01 -16.57
CA SER A 68 -11.99 -4.07 -17.58
C SER A 68 -13.10 -5.01 -17.12
N SER A 69 -14.31 -4.56 -17.42
CA SER A 69 -15.55 -5.31 -17.58
C SER A 69 -15.39 -6.73 -18.14
N THR A 70 -15.31 -7.76 -17.29
CA THR A 70 -15.89 -9.09 -17.58
C THR A 70 -16.21 -9.82 -16.27
N ALA A 71 -17.49 -9.89 -15.93
CA ALA A 71 -18.00 -10.27 -14.61
C ALA A 71 -17.91 -11.77 -14.23
N GLU A 72 -17.09 -12.59 -14.90
CA GLU A 72 -17.14 -14.05 -14.71
C GLU A 72 -15.81 -14.74 -14.38
N ASN A 73 -14.66 -14.05 -14.39
CA ASN A 73 -13.35 -14.60 -13.98
C ASN A 73 -12.66 -13.81 -12.85
N GLU A 74 -13.44 -13.09 -12.04
CA GLU A 74 -13.02 -11.95 -11.21
C GLU A 74 -11.94 -12.21 -10.14
N LYS A 75 -11.80 -13.43 -9.60
CA LYS A 75 -11.00 -13.59 -8.37
C LYS A 75 -9.50 -13.77 -8.60
N GLN A 76 -9.08 -14.33 -9.73
CA GLN A 76 -7.66 -14.61 -9.99
C GLN A 76 -6.96 -13.46 -10.73
N GLU A 77 -7.70 -12.67 -11.52
CA GLU A 77 -7.13 -11.55 -12.28
C GLU A 77 -6.86 -10.31 -11.40
N ALA A 78 -7.66 -10.09 -10.35
CA ALA A 78 -7.53 -8.94 -9.45
C ALA A 78 -6.17 -8.88 -8.71
N ASP A 79 -5.62 -10.03 -8.33
CA ASP A 79 -4.33 -10.11 -7.62
C ASP A 79 -3.15 -9.78 -8.56
N GLU A 80 -3.20 -10.25 -9.82
CA GLU A 80 -2.15 -9.97 -10.80
C GLU A 80 -2.12 -8.50 -11.20
N GLU A 81 -3.29 -7.88 -11.38
CA GLU A 81 -3.42 -6.47 -11.76
C GLU A 81 -2.91 -5.52 -10.67
N THR A 82 -3.34 -5.77 -9.42
CA THR A 82 -2.85 -5.03 -8.25
C THR A 82 -1.33 -5.10 -8.15
N SER A 83 -0.73 -6.25 -8.49
CA SER A 83 0.72 -6.45 -8.52
C SER A 83 1.42 -5.61 -9.61
N LYS A 84 0.82 -5.49 -10.81
CA LYS A 84 1.34 -4.64 -11.90
C LYS A 84 1.32 -3.17 -11.53
N GLU A 85 0.20 -2.67 -10.99
CA GLU A 85 0.07 -1.30 -10.51
C GLU A 85 1.08 -1.00 -9.40
N PHE A 86 1.19 -1.90 -8.42
CA PHE A 86 2.15 -1.77 -7.33
C PHE A 86 3.60 -1.73 -7.84
N THR A 87 3.93 -2.55 -8.85
CA THR A 87 5.25 -2.53 -9.51
C THR A 87 5.52 -1.21 -10.24
N HIS A 88 4.52 -0.64 -10.91
CA HIS A 88 4.65 0.68 -11.54
C HIS A 88 4.87 1.78 -10.51
N LEU A 89 4.09 1.78 -9.42
CA LEU A 89 4.24 2.70 -8.30
C LEU A 89 5.63 2.60 -7.67
N LYS A 90 6.20 1.40 -7.51
CA LYS A 90 7.59 1.22 -7.04
C LYS A 90 8.60 1.91 -7.95
N LYS A 91 8.47 1.80 -9.27
CA LYS A 91 9.38 2.48 -10.23
C LYS A 91 9.30 4.00 -10.09
N ILE A 92 8.09 4.54 -9.91
CA ILE A 92 7.87 5.97 -9.68
C ILE A 92 8.52 6.40 -8.35
N CYS A 93 8.23 5.70 -7.26
CA CYS A 93 8.80 5.98 -5.94
C CYS A 93 10.33 5.92 -5.97
N LYS A 94 10.92 4.93 -6.66
CA LYS A 94 12.37 4.84 -6.85
C LYS A 94 12.91 6.09 -7.53
N SER A 95 12.28 6.50 -8.63
CA SER A 95 12.68 7.69 -9.38
C SER A 95 12.63 8.96 -8.52
N LEU A 96 11.57 9.14 -7.72
CA LEU A 96 11.42 10.27 -6.79
C LEU A 96 12.50 10.27 -5.69
N LEU A 97 12.82 9.10 -5.13
CA LEU A 97 13.78 8.94 -4.04
C LEU A 97 15.23 9.12 -4.49
N THR A 98 15.55 8.73 -5.74
CA THR A 98 16.90 8.84 -6.31
C THR A 98 17.16 10.15 -7.04
N ALA A 99 16.13 10.95 -7.33
CA ALA A 99 16.29 12.26 -7.94
C ALA A 99 16.94 13.24 -6.94
N SER A 100 17.83 14.11 -7.42
CA SER A 100 18.52 15.14 -6.63
C SER A 100 17.58 16.30 -6.26
N LEU A 101 16.61 16.00 -5.40
CA LEU A 101 15.53 16.91 -5.03
C LEU A 101 15.63 17.40 -3.59
N SER A 102 16.49 16.83 -2.75
CA SER A 102 16.66 17.25 -1.36
C SER A 102 18.02 17.95 -1.16
N SER A 103 18.24 18.51 0.02
CA SER A 103 19.48 19.22 0.38
C SER A 103 19.93 18.94 1.80
N THR A 104 21.16 19.32 2.09
CA THR A 104 21.74 19.29 3.45
C THR A 104 21.36 20.54 4.25
N ASN A 105 22.09 20.81 5.35
CA ASN A 105 21.87 21.99 6.20
C ASN A 105 22.31 23.31 5.56
N ALA A 106 23.22 23.24 4.59
CA ALA A 106 23.77 24.42 3.93
C ALA A 106 23.04 24.65 2.61
N TRP A 107 22.08 25.57 2.60
CA TRP A 107 21.43 25.98 1.36
C TRP A 107 22.42 26.80 0.54
N GLU A 108 22.83 26.26 -0.60
CA GLU A 108 23.63 27.00 -1.57
C GLU A 108 22.71 27.72 -2.56
N LYS A 109 23.08 28.96 -2.94
CA LYS A 109 22.25 29.85 -3.78
C LYS A 109 22.03 29.28 -5.19
N ASP A 110 22.97 28.47 -5.66
CA ASP A 110 23.00 27.82 -6.98
C ASP A 110 22.43 26.40 -6.97
N HIS A 111 21.98 25.89 -5.82
CA HIS A 111 21.40 24.57 -5.66
C HIS A 111 22.33 23.40 -6.03
N SER A 112 23.66 23.61 -6.06
CA SER A 112 24.63 22.53 -6.27
C SER A 112 24.65 21.51 -5.14
N ASP A 113 24.09 21.87 -3.99
CA ASP A 113 23.91 21.03 -2.80
C ASP A 113 22.79 19.97 -2.95
N ALA A 114 22.07 19.99 -4.07
CA ALA A 114 20.98 19.07 -4.36
C ALA A 114 21.45 17.61 -4.40
N LYS A 115 20.94 16.78 -3.50
CA LYS A 115 21.20 15.34 -3.42
C LYS A 115 19.91 14.55 -3.36
N SER A 116 20.00 13.26 -3.66
CA SER A 116 18.85 12.37 -3.50
C SER A 116 18.58 12.09 -2.02
N VAL A 117 17.32 11.78 -1.68
CA VAL A 117 16.95 11.40 -0.31
C VAL A 117 17.73 10.15 0.10
N VAL A 118 17.89 9.20 -0.82
CA VAL A 118 18.65 7.97 -0.59
C VAL A 118 20.10 8.26 -0.22
N ASP A 119 20.78 9.14 -0.96
CA ASP A 119 22.19 9.47 -0.71
C ASP A 119 22.38 10.18 0.63
N LEU A 120 21.46 11.09 0.99
CA LEU A 120 21.48 11.79 2.27
C LEU A 120 21.26 10.83 3.45
N CYS A 121 20.28 9.94 3.33
CA CYS A 121 20.03 8.89 4.33
C CYS A 121 21.22 7.94 4.52
N LYS A 122 21.91 7.57 3.43
CA LYS A 122 23.16 6.77 3.47
C LYS A 122 24.33 7.51 4.12
N GLN A 123 24.34 8.85 4.06
CA GLN A 123 25.29 9.72 4.77
C GLN A 123 24.89 9.98 6.23
N GLY A 124 23.87 9.29 6.74
CA GLY A 124 23.35 9.47 8.10
C GLY A 124 22.60 10.76 8.35
N GLN A 125 22.24 11.49 7.29
CA GLN A 125 21.45 12.70 7.41
C GLN A 125 19.98 12.33 7.62
N ASP A 126 19.36 12.93 8.63
CA ASP A 126 17.91 12.80 8.85
C ASP A 126 17.16 13.43 7.67
N GLN A 127 16.20 12.69 7.12
CA GLN A 127 15.32 13.13 6.04
C GLN A 127 13.88 12.73 6.37
N CYS A 128 12.92 13.50 5.88
CA CYS A 128 11.49 13.17 5.95
C CYS A 128 10.85 13.13 4.56
N LEU A 129 9.79 12.36 4.45
CA LEU A 129 8.92 12.29 3.28
C LEU A 129 7.49 12.55 3.74
N VAL A 130 6.92 13.67 3.33
CA VAL A 130 5.56 14.06 3.70
C VAL A 130 4.64 13.82 2.50
N LEU A 131 3.70 12.89 2.61
CA LEU A 131 2.74 12.59 1.55
C LEU A 131 1.43 13.34 1.80
N ILE A 132 0.95 14.05 0.79
CA ILE A 132 -0.31 14.80 0.86
C ILE A 132 -1.16 14.46 -0.38
N PRO A 133 -2.36 13.87 -0.23
CA PRO A 133 -3.24 13.66 -1.37
C PRO A 133 -3.80 15.01 -1.81
N GLN A 134 -3.53 15.42 -3.05
CA GLN A 134 -3.88 16.73 -3.62
C GLN A 134 -4.55 16.56 -4.99
N ALA A 135 -5.83 16.18 -4.99
CA ALA A 135 -6.58 15.90 -6.23
C ALA A 135 -6.60 17.09 -7.21
N SER A 136 -6.49 18.32 -6.70
CA SER A 136 -6.54 19.56 -7.48
C SER A 136 -5.39 19.76 -8.48
N LEU A 137 -4.29 19.00 -8.38
CA LEU A 137 -3.18 19.05 -9.37
C LEU A 137 -3.61 18.65 -10.79
N THR A 138 -4.76 17.99 -10.92
CA THR A 138 -5.35 17.61 -12.21
C THR A 138 -6.26 18.68 -12.81
N ALA A 139 -6.49 19.79 -12.10
CA ALA A 139 -7.28 20.91 -12.59
C ALA A 139 -6.69 21.48 -13.89
N LYS A 140 -7.58 21.86 -14.81
CA LYS A 140 -7.24 22.62 -16.02
C LYS A 140 -8.07 23.90 -16.05
N LEU A 141 -7.44 25.00 -16.43
CA LEU A 141 -8.08 26.28 -16.73
C LEU A 141 -7.85 26.57 -18.22
N ASN A 142 -8.90 26.51 -19.04
CA ASN A 142 -8.73 26.85 -20.45
C ASN A 142 -8.79 28.37 -20.62
N PRO A 143 -8.10 28.94 -21.62
CA PRO A 143 -8.20 30.37 -21.92
C PRO A 143 -9.67 30.80 -22.12
N GLY A 144 -10.11 31.80 -21.37
CA GLY A 144 -11.48 32.32 -21.39
C GLY A 144 -12.46 31.64 -20.43
N ASP A 145 -12.13 30.47 -19.87
CA ASP A 145 -12.92 29.86 -18.81
C ASP A 145 -12.76 30.65 -17.49
N LYS A 146 -13.85 30.84 -16.76
CA LYS A 146 -13.85 31.45 -15.41
C LYS A 146 -13.73 30.40 -14.29
N THR A 147 -13.80 29.12 -14.64
CA THR A 147 -13.90 28.01 -13.69
C THR A 147 -12.86 26.93 -13.98
N LEU A 148 -12.37 26.29 -12.92
CA LEU A 148 -11.45 25.15 -13.01
C LEU A 148 -12.23 23.88 -13.40
N LYS A 149 -11.67 23.10 -14.31
CA LYS A 149 -12.21 21.82 -14.76
C LYS A 149 -11.36 20.66 -14.26
N TYR A 150 -12.01 19.58 -13.81
CA TYR A 150 -11.36 18.40 -13.21
C TYR A 150 -11.61 17.11 -14.00
N HIS A 151 -11.75 17.20 -15.33
CA HIS A 151 -12.18 16.08 -16.17
C HIS A 151 -11.30 14.83 -16.06
N SER A 152 -9.99 15.00 -15.81
CA SER A 152 -9.03 13.90 -15.67
C SER A 152 -8.91 13.38 -14.24
N GLN A 153 -9.55 13.98 -13.24
CA GLN A 153 -9.42 13.56 -11.84
C GLN A 153 -9.96 12.13 -11.64
N CYS A 154 -9.17 11.28 -10.98
CA CYS A 154 -9.57 9.94 -10.57
C CYS A 154 -10.79 9.99 -9.62
N GLY A 155 -11.63 8.95 -9.62
CA GLY A 155 -12.74 8.82 -8.68
C GLY A 155 -12.24 8.76 -7.23
N LYS A 156 -13.07 9.15 -6.26
CA LYS A 156 -12.63 9.30 -4.86
C LYS A 156 -12.14 7.96 -4.29
N GLU A 157 -12.94 6.91 -4.43
CA GLU A 157 -12.71 5.59 -3.85
C GLU A 157 -11.47 4.94 -4.48
N GLU A 158 -11.35 5.05 -5.80
CA GLU A 158 -10.21 4.56 -6.58
C GLU A 158 -8.92 5.32 -6.23
N ALA A 159 -8.98 6.66 -6.14
CA ALA A 159 -7.84 7.49 -5.74
C ALA A 159 -7.38 7.20 -4.31
N GLU A 160 -8.30 6.83 -3.42
CA GLU A 160 -7.97 6.43 -2.06
C GLU A 160 -7.18 5.12 -2.03
N VAL A 161 -7.62 4.11 -2.79
CA VAL A 161 -6.91 2.83 -2.95
C VAL A 161 -5.52 3.08 -3.53
N LEU A 162 -5.43 3.86 -4.61
CA LEU A 162 -4.15 4.20 -5.26
C LEU A 162 -3.22 4.98 -4.32
N TYR A 163 -3.74 5.90 -3.50
CA TYR A 163 -2.95 6.62 -2.51
C TYR A 163 -2.39 5.68 -1.43
N ARG A 164 -3.20 4.73 -0.93
CA ARG A 164 -2.74 3.69 0.01
C ARG A 164 -1.68 2.80 -0.61
N LEU A 165 -1.85 2.39 -1.88
CA LEU A 165 -0.85 1.61 -2.62
C LEU A 165 0.44 2.39 -2.84
N PHE A 166 0.36 3.68 -3.20
CA PHE A 166 1.53 4.55 -3.36
C PHE A 166 2.32 4.68 -2.06
N ARG A 167 1.64 4.89 -0.92
CA ARG A 167 2.26 4.89 0.41
C ARG A 167 3.00 3.58 0.70
N LYS A 168 2.35 2.43 0.46
CA LYS A 168 2.97 1.10 0.66
C LYS A 168 4.18 0.91 -0.26
N ALA A 169 4.07 1.30 -1.53
CA ALA A 169 5.14 1.20 -2.51
C ALA A 169 6.33 2.09 -2.13
N LEU A 170 6.08 3.32 -1.68
CA LEU A 170 7.13 4.23 -1.22
C LEU A 170 7.90 3.64 -0.04
N ALA A 171 7.20 3.16 0.99
CA ALA A 171 7.83 2.54 2.15
C ALA A 171 8.67 1.32 1.76
N ALA A 172 8.15 0.45 0.88
CA ALA A 172 8.88 -0.72 0.39
C ALA A 172 10.16 -0.32 -0.35
N VAL A 173 10.10 0.70 -1.22
CA VAL A 173 11.27 1.17 -1.97
C VAL A 173 12.30 1.85 -1.05
N VAL A 174 11.86 2.60 -0.03
CA VAL A 174 12.77 3.16 0.99
C VAL A 174 13.60 2.05 1.63
N VAL A 175 12.95 0.96 2.08
CA VAL A 175 13.63 -0.19 2.67
C VAL A 175 14.54 -0.87 1.64
N GLU A 176 14.08 -1.10 0.40
CA GLU A 176 14.91 -1.70 -0.66
C GLU A 176 16.18 -0.88 -0.95
N GLN A 177 16.05 0.44 -1.09
CA GLN A 177 17.17 1.32 -1.47
C GLN A 177 18.19 1.53 -0.34
N LEU A 178 17.76 1.43 0.93
CA LEU A 178 18.60 1.69 2.10
C LEU A 178 19.12 0.41 2.77
N CYS A 179 18.37 -0.70 2.74
CA CYS A 179 18.76 -1.95 3.39
C CYS A 179 19.46 -2.95 2.46
N CYS A 180 19.18 -2.96 1.15
CA CYS A 180 19.76 -3.96 0.24
C CYS A 180 21.13 -3.58 -0.36
N GLY A 181 21.68 -2.42 0.02
CA GLY A 181 22.91 -1.86 -0.59
C GLY A 181 24.23 -2.49 -0.14
N ALA A 182 24.27 -3.28 0.93
CA ALA A 182 25.52 -3.75 1.52
C ALA A 182 26.09 -5.06 0.90
N ALA A 183 25.28 -5.82 0.15
CA ALA A 183 25.65 -7.20 -0.21
C ALA A 183 26.11 -7.43 -1.67
N VAL A 184 26.02 -6.43 -2.57
CA VAL A 184 26.23 -6.65 -4.02
C VAL A 184 27.31 -5.77 -4.65
N SER A 185 28.13 -5.05 -3.87
CA SER A 185 29.26 -4.27 -4.42
C SER A 185 30.52 -5.10 -4.71
N GLY A 186 30.37 -6.41 -4.93
CA GLY A 186 31.45 -7.35 -5.24
C GLY A 186 31.40 -7.90 -6.66
N SER A 187 31.07 -7.10 -7.68
CA SER A 187 31.33 -7.48 -9.07
C SER A 187 31.28 -6.30 -10.03
N GLY A 188 32.45 -5.90 -10.53
CA GLY A 188 32.56 -5.40 -11.91
C GLY A 188 32.17 -3.95 -12.16
N CYS A 189 33.00 -3.04 -11.65
CA CYS A 189 33.30 -1.79 -12.32
C CYS A 189 33.46 -1.97 -13.84
N SER A 190 32.68 -1.25 -14.64
CA SER A 190 33.09 -0.85 -16.00
C SER A 190 32.64 0.57 -16.27
N THR A 191 33.63 1.44 -16.15
CA THR A 191 33.74 2.82 -16.59
C THR A 191 33.14 3.08 -17.97
N THR A 192 32.37 4.18 -18.04
CA THR A 192 32.15 4.96 -19.26
C THR A 192 33.51 5.41 -19.82
N ALA A 193 33.93 4.84 -20.94
CA ALA A 193 35.07 5.30 -21.72
C ALA A 193 34.66 5.57 -23.18
N GLY A 194 35.30 6.58 -23.77
CA GLY A 194 34.95 7.26 -25.00
C GLY A 194 34.80 6.43 -26.29
N ARG A 195 34.08 7.05 -27.22
CA ARG A 195 34.12 6.94 -28.70
C ARG A 195 35.00 5.83 -29.31
N HIS A 196 34.38 5.02 -30.18
CA HIS A 196 34.96 4.73 -31.50
C HIS A 196 33.88 4.41 -32.55
N LYS A 197 34.01 5.03 -33.73
CA LYS A 197 33.28 4.67 -34.95
C LYS A 197 33.85 3.36 -35.52
N ASP A 198 33.00 2.65 -36.27
CA ASP A 198 33.27 1.73 -37.38
C ASP A 198 32.78 0.28 -37.25
N LYS A 199 31.73 -0.01 -38.05
CA LYS A 199 31.49 -1.17 -38.95
C LYS A 199 30.15 -1.91 -38.77
N PRO A 200 29.42 -2.17 -39.87
CA PRO A 200 28.22 -3.00 -39.89
C PRO A 200 28.60 -4.47 -40.04
N GLY A 201 28.07 -5.32 -39.15
CA GLY A 201 28.37 -6.74 -39.09
C GLY A 201 27.12 -7.62 -39.08
N LYS A 202 26.77 -8.12 -40.26
CA LYS A 202 26.21 -9.45 -40.60
C LYS A 202 25.10 -10.05 -39.71
N PHE A 203 23.92 -10.11 -40.32
CA PHE A 203 22.85 -11.08 -40.11
C PHE A 203 23.39 -12.53 -40.06
N ARG A 204 22.94 -13.33 -39.09
CA ARG A 204 23.00 -14.80 -39.16
C ARG A 204 21.60 -15.33 -39.54
N PRO A 205 21.49 -16.24 -40.53
CA PRO A 205 20.21 -16.68 -41.07
C PRO A 205 19.73 -18.03 -40.50
N ASP A 206 20.00 -18.33 -39.22
CA ASP A 206 19.71 -19.67 -38.69
C ASP A 206 18.70 -19.59 -37.54
N GLY A 207 17.42 -19.55 -37.91
CA GLY A 207 16.27 -19.59 -37.02
C GLY A 207 16.11 -20.92 -36.30
N ARG A 208 16.90 -21.15 -35.24
CA ARG A 208 16.64 -22.21 -34.26
C ARG A 208 16.49 -21.63 -32.86
N MET A 209 15.24 -21.61 -32.39
CA MET A 209 14.94 -21.51 -30.96
C MET A 209 15.33 -22.80 -30.26
N ILE A 210 16.22 -22.70 -29.27
CA ILE A 210 16.47 -23.75 -28.29
C ILE A 210 15.45 -23.55 -27.16
N GLY A 211 14.48 -24.46 -27.05
CA GLY A 211 13.52 -24.49 -25.96
C GLY A 211 14.19 -24.98 -24.68
N ILE A 212 14.39 -24.09 -23.71
CA ILE A 212 14.78 -24.44 -22.34
C ILE A 212 13.49 -24.55 -21.51
N GLY A 213 12.97 -25.77 -21.39
CA GLY A 213 11.90 -26.12 -20.47
C GLY A 213 12.43 -26.24 -19.04
N GLY A 214 12.53 -25.12 -18.33
CA GLY A 214 12.76 -25.11 -16.88
C GLY A 214 11.43 -25.16 -16.16
N LYS A 215 11.15 -26.26 -15.44
CA LYS A 215 10.05 -26.33 -14.48
C LYS A 215 10.35 -25.36 -13.34
N SER A 216 9.62 -24.25 -13.27
CA SER A 216 9.62 -23.36 -12.10
C SER A 216 9.23 -24.17 -10.86
N GLN A 217 10.21 -24.40 -9.98
CA GLN A 217 9.90 -24.67 -8.58
C GLN A 217 9.31 -23.38 -8.02
N SER A 218 8.05 -23.44 -7.57
CA SER A 218 7.45 -22.37 -6.77
C SER A 218 8.40 -22.05 -5.63
N ASN A 219 8.87 -20.80 -5.56
CA ASN A 219 9.50 -20.26 -4.37
C ASN A 219 8.42 -20.26 -3.28
N ASP A 220 8.33 -21.37 -2.56
CA ASP A 220 7.57 -21.45 -1.32
C ASP A 220 8.32 -20.55 -0.34
N GLU A 221 7.85 -19.31 -0.25
CA GLU A 221 8.40 -18.26 0.58
C GLU A 221 8.55 -18.85 1.99
N ARG A 222 9.79 -18.94 2.49
CA ARG A 222 10.07 -19.49 3.81
C ARG A 222 9.50 -18.54 4.86
N VAL A 223 8.19 -18.61 5.11
CA VAL A 223 7.52 -17.87 6.18
C VAL A 223 8.14 -18.36 7.49
N ASN A 224 8.96 -17.52 8.11
CA ASN A 224 9.61 -17.84 9.37
C ASN A 224 8.52 -17.80 10.45
N LEU A 225 8.03 -18.97 10.86
CA LEU A 225 7.00 -19.06 11.90
C LEU A 225 7.67 -18.64 13.23
N PRO A 226 7.13 -17.67 13.98
CA PRO A 226 7.69 -17.29 15.27
C PRO A 226 7.65 -18.46 16.27
N PRO A 227 8.53 -18.47 17.27
CA PRO A 227 8.48 -19.47 18.34
C PRO A 227 7.09 -19.53 19.01
N PRO A 228 6.63 -20.70 19.51
CA PRO A 228 5.30 -20.86 20.11
C PRO A 228 4.97 -19.88 21.24
N GLU A 229 5.96 -19.42 21.99
CA GLU A 229 5.87 -18.42 23.05
C GLU A 229 5.57 -17.00 22.55
N GLU A 230 5.86 -16.71 21.28
CA GLU A 230 5.60 -15.41 20.64
C GLU A 230 4.29 -15.41 19.84
N PHE A 231 3.65 -16.55 19.60
CA PHE A 231 2.49 -16.69 18.72
C PHE A 231 1.33 -15.71 19.03
N PHE A 232 0.99 -15.54 20.32
CA PHE A 232 -0.06 -14.60 20.72
C PHE A 232 0.44 -13.15 20.81
N ARG A 233 1.75 -12.95 20.99
CA ARG A 233 2.38 -11.63 21.10
C ARG A 233 2.60 -10.98 19.73
N SER A 234 2.91 -11.79 18.72
CA SER A 234 3.14 -11.34 17.35
C SER A 234 1.85 -10.87 16.64
N GLY A 235 0.69 -11.20 17.20
CA GLY A 235 -0.61 -10.93 16.57
C GLY A 235 -0.95 -11.88 15.42
N GLU A 236 -0.08 -12.84 15.09
CA GLU A 236 -0.29 -13.79 13.99
C GLU A 236 -1.46 -14.76 14.23
N TYR A 237 -1.86 -14.97 15.49
CA TYR A 237 -3.02 -15.78 15.82
C TYR A 237 -4.30 -15.30 15.12
N ARG A 238 -4.40 -14.00 14.77
CA ARG A 238 -5.56 -13.44 14.05
C ARG A 238 -5.67 -13.94 12.63
N ASN A 239 -4.54 -13.99 11.91
CA ASN A 239 -4.50 -14.55 10.56
C ASN A 239 -4.90 -16.03 10.58
N TRP A 240 -4.52 -16.72 11.66
CA TRP A 240 -4.85 -18.12 11.88
C TRP A 240 -6.33 -18.35 12.23
N GLU A 241 -6.93 -17.45 13.01
CA GLU A 241 -8.35 -17.44 13.32
C GLU A 241 -9.20 -17.10 12.09
N GLN A 242 -8.74 -16.13 11.28
CA GLN A 242 -9.38 -15.73 10.02
C GLN A 242 -9.36 -16.86 8.97
N GLN A 243 -8.31 -17.68 8.92
CA GLN A 243 -8.29 -18.88 8.08
C GLN A 243 -9.28 -19.99 8.52
N GLN A 244 -9.82 -19.92 9.75
CA GLN A 244 -10.72 -20.94 10.30
C GLN A 244 -12.18 -20.47 10.39
N GLN A 245 -12.48 -19.19 10.11
CA GLN A 245 -13.84 -18.62 10.15
C GLN A 245 -14.24 -18.05 8.79
N ASP A 246 -15.49 -18.30 8.38
CA ASP A 246 -16.11 -17.58 7.27
C ASP A 246 -16.12 -16.06 7.58
N GLU A 247 -15.71 -15.26 6.60
CA GLU A 247 -15.19 -13.86 6.64
C GLU A 247 -15.98 -12.78 7.42
N SER A 248 -17.05 -13.10 8.14
CA SER A 248 -18.02 -12.10 8.62
C SER A 248 -17.78 -11.47 10.00
N THR A 249 -16.65 -11.68 10.69
CA THR A 249 -16.50 -11.14 12.08
C THR A 249 -15.11 -10.61 12.49
N ALA A 250 -14.19 -10.35 11.55
CA ALA A 250 -12.78 -10.07 11.89
C ALA A 250 -12.39 -8.58 12.14
N ALA A 251 -13.30 -7.61 11.99
CA ALA A 251 -12.93 -6.19 12.02
C ALA A 251 -13.26 -5.52 13.37
N ASN A 252 -12.31 -5.52 14.35
CA ASN A 252 -12.11 -4.48 15.42
C ASN A 252 -11.25 -4.88 16.65
N GLN A 253 -10.40 -5.91 16.60
CA GLN A 253 -9.72 -6.41 17.82
C GLN A 253 -8.20 -6.13 17.86
N GLU A 254 -7.77 -4.87 17.74
CA GLU A 254 -6.37 -4.51 18.00
C GLU A 254 -6.10 -4.39 19.50
N HIS A 255 -5.22 -5.27 20.02
CA HIS A 255 -4.85 -5.45 21.43
C HIS A 255 -5.94 -6.10 22.28
N GLU A 256 -6.20 -7.37 22.03
CA GLU A 256 -7.20 -8.09 22.80
C GLU A 256 -6.70 -8.60 24.16
N PHE A 257 -5.38 -8.71 24.35
CA PHE A 257 -4.78 -9.25 25.56
C PHE A 257 -3.71 -8.32 26.12
N SER A 258 -3.70 -8.10 27.44
CA SER A 258 -2.74 -7.20 28.11
C SER A 258 -1.67 -7.94 28.90
N THR A 259 -1.99 -9.08 29.51
CA THR A 259 -1.01 -9.91 30.23
C THR A 259 -0.93 -11.33 29.68
N PHE A 260 0.27 -11.89 29.71
CA PHE A 260 0.59 -13.24 29.25
C PHE A 260 1.27 -14.01 30.40
N ASP A 261 1.07 -15.31 30.47
CA ASP A 261 1.82 -16.17 31.38
C ASP A 261 3.24 -16.45 30.85
N ASP A 262 4.03 -17.21 31.62
CA ASP A 262 5.41 -17.58 31.28
C ASP A 262 5.51 -18.41 29.99
N SER A 263 4.40 -19.04 29.56
CA SER A 263 4.33 -19.77 28.29
C SER A 263 3.96 -18.89 27.10
N GLY A 264 3.71 -17.60 27.33
CA GLY A 264 3.26 -16.66 26.31
C GLY A 264 1.75 -16.74 26.02
N PHE A 265 0.97 -17.41 26.88
CA PHE A 265 -0.47 -17.58 26.71
C PHE A 265 -1.24 -16.41 27.34
N PRO A 266 -2.26 -15.85 26.67
CA PRO A 266 -2.99 -14.68 27.19
C PRO A 266 -3.82 -15.00 28.43
N VAL A 267 -3.65 -14.20 29.48
CA VAL A 267 -4.34 -14.36 30.78
C VAL A 267 -5.47 -13.35 30.96
N THR A 268 -5.26 -12.10 30.55
CA THR A 268 -6.24 -11.00 30.71
C THR A 268 -6.56 -10.32 29.39
N ALA A 269 -7.80 -9.85 29.25
CA ALA A 269 -8.23 -9.09 28.08
C ALA A 269 -7.77 -7.61 28.19
N ALA A 270 -7.25 -7.01 27.13
CA ALA A 270 -6.67 -5.66 27.22
C ALA A 270 -7.71 -4.56 27.44
N ALA A 271 -8.94 -4.75 26.94
CA ALA A 271 -10.00 -3.75 27.07
C ALA A 271 -10.54 -3.64 28.50
N THR A 272 -10.61 -4.75 29.24
CA THR A 272 -11.27 -4.80 30.56
C THR A 272 -10.30 -5.10 31.71
N GLY A 273 -9.12 -5.65 31.42
CA GLY A 273 -8.21 -6.20 32.43
C GLY A 273 -8.75 -7.46 33.11
N GLU A 274 -9.92 -7.94 32.71
CA GLU A 274 -10.55 -9.14 33.29
C GLU A 274 -9.88 -10.42 32.77
N PRO A 275 -9.90 -11.51 33.57
CA PRO A 275 -9.43 -12.81 33.12
C PRO A 275 -10.20 -13.28 31.88
N VAL A 276 -9.49 -13.83 30.90
CA VAL A 276 -10.09 -14.35 29.67
C VAL A 276 -11.14 -15.42 29.99
N ALA A 277 -12.36 -15.25 29.47
CA ALA A 277 -13.46 -16.19 29.69
C ALA A 277 -13.09 -17.64 29.36
N LYS A 278 -13.54 -18.61 30.16
CA LYS A 278 -13.17 -20.04 30.02
C LYS A 278 -13.43 -20.61 28.63
N SER A 279 -14.55 -20.24 28.00
CA SER A 279 -14.90 -20.67 26.64
C SER A 279 -13.89 -20.18 25.60
N ARG A 280 -13.47 -18.92 25.71
CA ARG A 280 -12.46 -18.29 24.87
C ARG A 280 -11.07 -18.87 25.10
N ARG A 281 -10.69 -19.08 26.37
CA ARG A 281 -9.42 -19.74 26.75
C ARG A 281 -9.29 -21.11 26.08
N LYS A 282 -10.34 -21.93 26.12
CA LYS A 282 -10.36 -23.25 25.46
C LYS A 282 -10.19 -23.16 23.93
N LYS A 283 -10.75 -22.12 23.29
CA LYS A 283 -10.55 -21.87 21.84
C LYS A 283 -9.10 -21.52 21.54
N LEU A 284 -8.50 -20.61 22.33
CA LEU A 284 -7.11 -20.19 22.21
C LEU A 284 -6.14 -21.36 22.45
N GLU A 285 -6.39 -22.21 23.44
CA GLU A 285 -5.60 -23.44 23.70
C GLU A 285 -5.61 -24.38 22.50
N LYS A 286 -6.78 -24.57 21.88
CA LYS A 286 -6.90 -25.41 20.68
C LYS A 286 -6.12 -24.83 19.49
N MET A 287 -6.13 -23.50 19.31
CA MET A 287 -5.35 -22.84 18.25
C MET A 287 -3.85 -22.96 18.51
N TRP A 288 -3.41 -22.71 19.74
CA TRP A 288 -2.01 -22.81 20.13
C TRP A 288 -1.46 -24.24 19.96
N ALA A 289 -2.22 -25.26 20.35
CA ALA A 289 -1.83 -26.66 20.17
C ALA A 289 -1.61 -27.02 18.68
N LYS A 290 -2.49 -26.55 17.78
CA LYS A 290 -2.33 -26.75 16.35
C LYS A 290 -1.14 -25.97 15.78
N TYR A 291 -0.89 -24.75 16.27
CA TYR A 291 0.27 -23.96 15.89
C TYR A 291 1.59 -24.65 16.29
N LYS A 292 1.67 -25.12 17.55
CA LYS A 292 2.82 -25.84 18.08
C LYS A 292 3.15 -27.09 17.25
N GLN A 293 2.13 -27.86 16.87
CA GLN A 293 2.30 -29.01 15.99
C GLN A 293 2.87 -28.64 14.61
N LYS A 294 2.38 -27.54 14.00
CA LYS A 294 2.92 -27.04 12.72
C LYS A 294 4.38 -26.57 12.85
N TYR A 295 4.71 -25.89 13.95
CA TYR A 295 6.06 -25.40 14.23
C TYR A 295 7.06 -26.56 14.38
N GLU A 296 6.71 -27.60 15.16
CA GLU A 296 7.53 -28.80 15.33
C GLU A 296 7.74 -29.56 14.01
N GLN A 297 6.70 -29.73 13.20
CA GLN A 297 6.80 -30.37 11.88
C GLN A 297 7.78 -29.63 10.96
N LYS A 298 7.76 -28.29 10.97
CA LYS A 298 8.63 -27.47 10.14
C LYS A 298 10.08 -27.50 10.61
N ASN A 299 10.32 -27.53 11.92
CA ASN A 299 11.66 -27.64 12.48
C ASN A 299 12.28 -29.02 12.23
N VAL A 300 11.52 -30.11 12.34
CA VAL A 300 12.01 -31.46 12.00
C VAL A 300 12.39 -31.57 10.52
N ALA A 301 11.61 -30.96 9.62
CA ALA A 301 11.93 -30.91 8.20
C ALA A 301 13.24 -30.13 7.91
N THR A 302 13.48 -29.05 8.67
CA THR A 302 14.69 -28.24 8.57
C THR A 302 15.93 -28.99 9.06
N THR A 303 15.82 -29.72 10.17
CA THR A 303 16.94 -30.53 10.71
C THR A 303 17.34 -31.69 9.80
N ARG A 304 16.40 -32.24 9.01
CA ARG A 304 16.68 -33.34 8.06
C ARG A 304 17.38 -32.92 6.76
N GLN A 305 17.50 -31.61 6.50
CA GLN A 305 18.15 -31.10 5.28
C GLN A 305 19.58 -30.58 5.50
N ALA A 306 20.18 -30.83 6.67
CA ALA A 306 21.61 -30.59 6.84
C ALA A 306 22.42 -31.62 6.01
N PRO A 307 23.29 -31.18 5.08
CA PRO A 307 24.08 -32.08 4.25
C PRO A 307 25.12 -32.81 5.11
N THR A 308 25.09 -34.15 5.07
CA THR A 308 26.11 -35.01 5.65
C THR A 308 27.44 -34.75 4.94
N SER A 309 28.35 -34.02 5.59
CA SER A 309 29.72 -33.88 5.14
C SER A 309 30.44 -35.23 5.30
N THR A 310 30.97 -35.71 4.17
CA THR A 310 31.95 -36.77 3.94
C THR A 310 32.79 -37.15 5.17
N GLN A 311 32.68 -38.40 5.63
CA GLN A 311 33.74 -39.09 6.36
C GLN A 311 34.33 -40.20 5.47
N GLN A 312 35.66 -40.21 5.44
CA GLN A 312 36.50 -41.16 4.72
C GLN A 312 36.37 -42.56 5.31
N THR A 313 36.28 -43.53 4.41
CA THR A 313 36.37 -44.97 4.64
C THR A 313 37.76 -45.35 5.15
N GLN A 314 37.84 -45.94 6.34
CA GLN A 314 38.85 -46.96 6.66
C GLN A 314 38.15 -48.24 7.08
N THR A 315 38.55 -49.29 6.39
CA THR A 315 38.11 -50.68 6.49
C THR A 315 38.70 -51.32 7.73
N GLU A 316 37.90 -51.98 8.57
CA GLU A 316 38.33 -53.23 9.22
C GLU A 316 37.15 -54.07 9.73
N ARG A 317 37.41 -55.39 9.70
CA ARG A 317 36.49 -56.52 9.87
C ARG A 317 36.15 -56.76 11.33
N THR A 318 34.97 -57.34 11.60
CA THR A 318 34.67 -58.51 12.49
C THR A 318 33.15 -58.57 12.73
N SER A 319 32.44 -59.57 12.20
CA SER A 319 32.02 -60.84 12.84
C SER A 319 31.05 -60.68 14.04
N GLY A 320 29.91 -61.36 13.96
CA GLY A 320 29.11 -61.74 15.14
C GLY A 320 27.62 -61.47 14.97
N GLY A 321 26.83 -62.53 14.77
CA GLY A 321 25.38 -62.45 14.65
C GLY A 321 24.66 -62.31 16.00
N SER A 322 23.33 -62.17 15.95
CA SER A 322 22.41 -62.96 16.78
C SER A 322 20.97 -62.63 16.44
N THR A 323 20.25 -63.71 16.14
CA THR A 323 18.81 -63.95 16.19
C THR A 323 18.12 -63.37 17.44
N SER A 324 16.90 -62.84 17.30
CA SER A 324 15.72 -63.26 18.09
C SER A 324 14.41 -62.62 17.63
N GLN A 325 13.40 -63.50 17.58
CA GLN A 325 11.97 -63.29 17.35
C GLN A 325 11.29 -62.63 18.57
N ILE A 326 10.04 -62.17 18.40
CA ILE A 326 8.86 -62.22 19.31
C ILE A 326 7.78 -61.30 18.67
N VAL A 327 6.76 -61.83 17.98
CA VAL A 327 5.43 -62.34 18.43
C VAL A 327 4.37 -61.24 18.66
N ASP A 328 3.27 -61.41 17.92
CA ASP A 328 1.84 -61.06 18.09
C ASP A 328 1.37 -59.97 19.07
N GLU A 329 0.38 -59.16 18.64
CA GLU A 329 -1.03 -59.43 19.00
C GLU A 329 -2.04 -58.51 18.27
N ARG A 330 -3.16 -59.14 17.85
CA ARG A 330 -4.40 -58.53 17.35
C ARG A 330 -5.25 -58.03 18.52
N VAL A 331 -5.97 -56.91 18.37
CA VAL A 331 -7.37 -56.76 18.86
C VAL A 331 -8.10 -55.76 17.95
N GLY A 332 -9.28 -56.13 17.45
CA GLY A 332 -10.22 -55.22 16.77
C GLY A 332 -11.42 -54.86 17.65
N GLN A 333 -12.24 -53.88 17.23
CA GLN A 333 -13.72 -53.95 17.17
C GLN A 333 -14.42 -52.59 16.99
N LYS A 334 -15.48 -52.63 16.18
CA LYS A 334 -16.82 -52.00 16.30
C LYS A 334 -17.07 -50.54 15.85
N ASN A 335 -17.74 -50.44 14.69
CA ASN A 335 -19.06 -49.84 14.44
C ASN A 335 -19.77 -49.14 15.61
N VAL A 336 -20.31 -47.93 15.37
CA VAL A 336 -21.74 -47.54 15.53
C VAL A 336 -22.04 -46.33 14.63
N GLY A 337 -23.16 -46.35 13.89
CA GLY A 337 -23.66 -45.22 13.10
C GLY A 337 -24.51 -44.23 13.92
N ASN A 338 -24.91 -43.12 13.28
CA ASN A 338 -26.11 -42.34 13.63
C ASN A 338 -26.44 -41.42 12.44
N VAL A 339 -27.55 -41.67 11.73
CA VAL A 339 -28.92 -41.15 11.99
C VAL A 339 -29.09 -39.73 11.48
N ALA A 340 -29.87 -39.65 10.40
CA ALA A 340 -30.44 -38.45 9.81
C ALA A 340 -31.52 -37.85 10.72
N SER A 341 -31.66 -36.52 10.68
CA SER A 341 -32.89 -35.85 11.05
C SER A 341 -33.10 -34.63 10.17
N ASP A 342 -34.05 -34.82 9.27
CA ASP A 342 -34.92 -33.89 8.59
C ASP A 342 -35.51 -32.82 9.52
N THR A 343 -35.69 -31.59 9.03
CA THR A 343 -36.78 -30.67 9.38
C THR A 343 -36.69 -29.44 8.49
N GLY A 344 -37.61 -29.36 7.53
CA GLY A 344 -37.85 -28.16 6.76
C GLY A 344 -38.48 -27.05 7.59
N ASN A 345 -38.37 -25.81 7.11
CA ASN A 345 -39.39 -24.81 7.40
C ASN A 345 -39.57 -23.85 6.22
N LYS A 346 -40.84 -23.71 5.83
CA LYS A 346 -41.35 -22.81 4.79
C LYS A 346 -41.73 -21.48 5.44
N GLY A 347 -41.57 -20.37 4.73
CA GLY A 347 -42.08 -19.07 5.19
C GLY A 347 -41.86 -17.95 4.18
N ALA A 348 -42.61 -17.98 3.08
CA ALA A 348 -42.73 -16.88 2.14
C ALA A 348 -43.73 -15.84 2.66
N ALA A 349 -43.32 -14.56 2.72
CA ALA A 349 -44.23 -13.44 2.98
C ALA A 349 -43.90 -12.26 2.04
N ASN A 350 -44.64 -12.26 0.94
CA ASN A 350 -45.23 -11.15 0.19
C ASN A 350 -44.97 -9.71 0.72
N ILE A 351 -44.24 -8.90 -0.04
CA ILE A 351 -44.16 -7.44 0.13
C ILE A 351 -44.99 -6.78 -0.98
N LYS A 352 -46.07 -6.11 -0.59
CA LYS A 352 -46.91 -5.26 -1.45
C LYS A 352 -46.21 -3.93 -1.71
N GLN A 353 -46.09 -3.59 -2.99
CA GLN A 353 -45.80 -2.25 -3.50
C GLN A 353 -46.97 -1.28 -3.24
N LEU A 354 -46.65 -0.03 -2.90
CA LEU A 354 -47.52 1.13 -3.08
C LEU A 354 -46.76 2.24 -3.82
N PRO A 355 -47.44 3.06 -4.63
CA PRO A 355 -46.82 3.88 -5.67
C PRO A 355 -46.44 5.29 -5.22
N ALA A 356 -45.58 5.88 -6.06
CA ALA A 356 -45.05 7.23 -6.01
C ALA A 356 -46.12 8.32 -6.18
N GLU A 357 -45.99 9.40 -5.43
CA GLU A 357 -46.65 10.68 -5.73
C GLU A 357 -45.62 11.73 -6.18
N GLU A 358 -45.99 12.37 -7.27
CA GLU A 358 -45.33 13.46 -7.96
C GLU A 358 -45.32 14.73 -7.10
N ILE A 359 -44.15 15.37 -6.94
CA ILE A 359 -44.07 16.76 -6.45
C ILE A 359 -43.68 17.65 -7.63
N SER A 360 -44.69 18.39 -8.09
CA SER A 360 -44.62 19.47 -9.07
C SER A 360 -43.76 20.62 -8.54
N THR A 361 -42.73 20.97 -9.29
CA THR A 361 -41.89 22.15 -9.06
C THR A 361 -42.51 23.37 -9.75
N LYS A 362 -42.84 24.40 -8.96
CA LYS A 362 -43.10 25.75 -9.49
C LYS A 362 -42.09 26.73 -8.91
N SER A 363 -41.32 27.28 -9.83
CA SER A 363 -40.40 28.40 -9.70
C SER A 363 -41.15 29.72 -9.59
N SER A 364 -40.72 30.61 -8.69
CA SER A 364 -40.98 32.04 -8.84
C SER A 364 -39.82 32.87 -8.29
N THR A 365 -39.16 33.53 -9.23
CA THR A 365 -38.15 34.56 -9.12
C THR A 365 -38.76 35.86 -8.59
N THR A 366 -38.24 36.47 -7.52
CA THR A 366 -38.23 37.94 -7.35
C THR A 366 -37.19 38.36 -6.30
N ALA A 367 -36.24 39.21 -6.70
CA ALA A 367 -35.38 40.01 -5.81
C ALA A 367 -36.09 41.32 -5.44
N PRO A 368 -35.81 41.93 -4.28
CA PRO A 368 -35.00 43.16 -4.35
C PRO A 368 -34.09 43.47 -3.13
N GLN A 369 -32.94 44.07 -3.45
CA GLN A 369 -32.40 45.32 -2.87
C GLN A 369 -32.20 45.45 -1.33
N GLU A 370 -30.94 45.28 -0.92
CA GLU A 370 -30.10 46.20 -0.12
C GLU A 370 -30.77 47.16 0.90
N GLN A 371 -30.53 46.94 2.20
CA GLN A 371 -30.09 47.98 3.17
C GLN A 371 -29.68 47.41 4.55
N LEU A 372 -28.72 48.11 5.16
CA LEU A 372 -28.05 47.86 6.45
C LEU A 372 -28.99 47.84 7.66
N ALA A 373 -28.73 46.95 8.63
CA ALA A 373 -28.36 47.26 10.03
C ALA A 373 -28.49 46.02 10.97
N HIS A 374 -27.48 45.84 11.83
CA HIS A 374 -27.46 44.92 12.97
C HIS A 374 -28.49 45.32 14.06
N PRO A 375 -29.00 44.37 14.87
CA PRO A 375 -28.36 44.11 16.18
C PRO A 375 -28.33 42.63 16.62
N GLU A 376 -27.51 42.38 17.63
CA GLU A 376 -27.21 41.09 18.27
C GLU A 376 -28.38 40.46 19.06
N LYS A 377 -28.16 39.17 19.40
CA LYS A 377 -28.54 38.40 20.62
C LYS A 377 -29.74 37.41 20.54
N PRO A 378 -29.76 36.36 21.39
CA PRO A 378 -29.42 34.99 20.97
C PRO A 378 -30.53 33.96 21.23
N SER A 379 -30.19 32.68 20.98
CA SER A 379 -30.91 31.43 21.31
C SER A 379 -31.82 30.90 20.20
N THR A 380 -31.52 29.69 19.70
CA THR A 380 -32.26 28.47 20.07
C THR A 380 -31.62 27.25 19.41
N GLU A 381 -31.25 26.33 20.28
CA GLU A 381 -30.80 24.96 20.09
C GLU A 381 -31.79 24.16 19.22
N LEU A 382 -31.33 23.66 18.08
CA LEU A 382 -32.11 22.79 17.20
C LEU A 382 -31.39 21.44 17.08
N GLN A 383 -31.94 20.46 17.79
CA GLN A 383 -31.54 19.06 17.72
C GLN A 383 -31.73 18.54 16.28
N GLN A 384 -30.62 18.18 15.63
CA GLN A 384 -30.65 17.37 14.41
C GLN A 384 -30.21 15.95 14.72
N LYS A 385 -31.03 15.04 14.21
CA LYS A 385 -31.11 13.61 14.48
C LYS A 385 -30.58 12.84 13.27
N GLY A 386 -29.47 12.14 13.45
CA GLY A 386 -29.07 10.92 12.70
C GLY A 386 -28.48 11.11 11.31
N THR A 387 -27.24 10.62 11.10
CA THR A 387 -26.95 9.30 10.48
C THR A 387 -25.46 9.01 10.63
N ASP A 388 -25.09 8.22 11.62
CA ASP A 388 -23.70 7.77 11.84
C ASP A 388 -23.39 6.59 10.89
N GLY A 389 -22.60 6.86 9.86
CA GLY A 389 -21.86 5.82 9.13
C GLY A 389 -20.52 5.55 9.83
N PRO A 390 -20.02 4.31 9.87
CA PRO A 390 -18.79 3.99 10.58
C PRO A 390 -17.59 4.59 9.83
N THR A 391 -17.00 5.64 10.41
CA THR A 391 -15.75 6.25 9.96
C THR A 391 -14.59 5.63 10.74
N ASP A 392 -13.75 4.88 10.01
CA ASP A 392 -12.49 4.29 10.43
C ASP A 392 -11.50 5.39 10.86
N SER A 393 -11.42 5.65 12.17
CA SER A 393 -10.75 6.84 12.74
C SER A 393 -9.59 6.53 13.71
N THR A 394 -8.94 5.37 13.56
CA THR A 394 -7.73 5.03 14.33
C THR A 394 -6.50 4.86 13.44
N LEU A 395 -6.16 5.89 12.67
CA LEU A 395 -4.81 6.02 12.13
C LEU A 395 -3.97 6.77 13.17
N ARG A 396 -3.29 6.02 14.07
CA ARG A 396 -2.05 6.55 14.67
C ARG A 396 -1.15 7.01 13.52
N PRO A 397 -0.41 8.13 13.64
CA PRO A 397 0.62 8.48 12.67
C PRO A 397 1.52 7.26 12.53
N CYS A 398 1.41 6.58 11.38
CA CYS A 398 2.04 5.30 11.13
C CYS A 398 3.51 5.58 10.86
N VAL A 399 4.26 5.83 11.94
CA VAL A 399 5.71 5.74 11.93
C VAL A 399 5.99 4.27 11.67
N LEU A 400 6.20 3.92 10.40
CA LEU A 400 6.64 2.59 10.01
C LEU A 400 8.00 2.35 10.68
N GLU A 401 7.96 1.68 11.82
CA GLU A 401 9.13 1.25 12.57
C GLU A 401 9.83 0.19 11.72
N THR A 402 10.89 0.61 11.07
CA THR A 402 11.59 -0.16 10.06
C THR A 402 12.80 -0.84 10.68
N ALA A 403 13.18 -2.00 10.12
CA ALA A 403 14.22 -2.88 10.66
C ALA A 403 15.51 -2.12 11.01
N LYS A 404 16.11 -2.48 12.15
CA LYS A 404 17.29 -1.80 12.70
C LYS A 404 18.49 -1.94 11.73
N PRO A 405 19.08 -0.82 11.29
CA PRO A 405 20.31 -0.79 10.51
C PRO A 405 21.45 -1.62 11.12
N SER A 406 22.18 -2.40 10.33
CA SER A 406 23.43 -3.05 10.78
C SER A 406 24.61 -2.09 10.85
N ASP A 407 24.51 -0.94 10.19
CA ASP A 407 25.51 0.14 10.23
C ASP A 407 24.88 1.36 10.93
N PRO A 408 25.43 1.82 12.07
CA PRO A 408 24.91 2.96 12.82
C PRO A 408 24.92 4.28 12.02
N ALA A 409 25.58 4.31 10.87
CA ALA A 409 25.70 5.50 10.04
C ALA A 409 24.50 5.77 9.13
N PHE A 410 23.61 4.81 8.83
CA PHE A 410 22.46 5.10 7.95
C PHE A 410 21.16 5.36 8.72
N ARG A 411 20.33 6.24 8.17
CA ARG A 411 19.04 6.61 8.76
C ARG A 411 17.91 6.47 7.77
N LEU A 412 16.85 5.79 8.20
CA LEU A 412 15.64 5.63 7.41
C LEU A 412 14.81 6.92 7.49
N PRO A 413 14.30 7.44 6.37
CA PRO A 413 13.55 8.67 6.37
C PRO A 413 12.22 8.50 7.11
N THR A 414 11.83 9.49 7.90
CA THR A 414 10.51 9.52 8.54
C THR A 414 9.45 9.78 7.47
N ILE A 415 8.47 8.89 7.34
CA ILE A 415 7.33 9.07 6.42
C ILE A 415 6.14 9.59 7.21
N VAL A 416 5.63 10.77 6.84
CA VAL A 416 4.42 11.37 7.41
C VAL A 416 3.38 11.45 6.31
N THR A 417 2.14 11.01 6.57
CA THR A 417 1.11 10.95 5.53
C THR A 417 -0.15 11.68 5.97
N GLY A 418 -0.67 12.53 5.10
CA GLY A 418 -1.95 13.19 5.30
C GLY A 418 -3.12 12.23 5.10
N THR A 419 -4.24 12.57 5.72
CA THR A 419 -5.51 11.86 5.54
C THR A 419 -6.05 12.07 4.12
N PHE A 420 -6.71 11.02 3.62
CA PHE A 420 -7.42 11.09 2.36
C PHE A 420 -8.81 11.70 2.59
N GLY A 421 -9.09 12.84 1.97
CA GLY A 421 -10.32 13.59 2.21
C GLY A 421 -10.27 14.45 3.49
N GLY A 422 -11.36 15.17 3.75
CA GLY A 422 -11.49 16.07 4.91
C GLY A 422 -10.66 17.35 4.81
N ARG A 423 -10.53 18.05 5.94
CA ARG A 423 -9.70 19.25 6.07
C ARG A 423 -8.23 18.84 6.16
N GLN A 424 -7.39 19.41 5.29
CA GLN A 424 -5.95 19.30 5.40
C GLN A 424 -5.37 20.60 5.96
N GLY A 425 -4.45 20.46 6.92
CA GLY A 425 -3.69 21.56 7.50
C GLY A 425 -2.20 21.30 7.33
N LEU A 426 -1.44 22.29 6.88
CA LEU A 426 -0.01 22.18 6.64
C LEU A 426 0.68 23.47 7.07
N GLU A 427 1.63 23.36 7.98
CA GLU A 427 2.47 24.48 8.41
C GLU A 427 3.93 24.15 8.10
N LEU A 428 4.61 25.05 7.38
CA LEU A 428 5.94 24.80 6.84
C LEU A 428 6.91 25.90 7.21
N CYS A 429 8.13 25.49 7.55
CA CYS A 429 9.33 26.31 7.45
C CYS A 429 10.10 25.88 6.19
N THR A 430 10.18 26.77 5.21
CA THR A 430 10.83 26.49 3.91
C THR A 430 12.01 27.42 3.70
N GLY A 431 13.11 26.90 3.15
CA GLY A 431 14.30 27.68 2.83
C GLY A 431 14.26 28.39 1.47
N GLY A 432 13.16 28.24 0.72
CA GLY A 432 13.00 28.84 -0.61
C GLY A 432 12.01 28.11 -1.52
N PRO A 433 11.68 28.69 -2.69
CA PRO A 433 10.64 28.20 -3.60
C PRO A 433 11.14 27.07 -4.52
N PHE A 434 11.65 25.97 -3.95
CA PHE A 434 12.10 24.84 -4.75
C PHE A 434 11.00 23.80 -4.92
N THR A 435 10.21 23.97 -5.98
CA THR A 435 9.08 23.12 -6.32
C THR A 435 9.26 22.49 -7.69
N HIS A 436 9.08 21.17 -7.79
CA HIS A 436 9.17 20.40 -9.02
C HIS A 436 7.84 19.73 -9.30
N SER A 437 7.40 19.71 -10.56
CA SER A 437 6.20 18.98 -10.97
C SER A 437 6.59 17.83 -11.88
N PHE A 438 6.16 16.63 -11.54
CA PHE A 438 6.37 15.41 -12.31
C PHE A 438 5.03 14.88 -12.83
N ASN A 439 5.00 14.58 -14.11
CA ASN A 439 3.88 13.90 -14.76
C ASN A 439 4.36 12.50 -15.15
N PHE A 440 3.86 11.48 -14.45
CA PHE A 440 4.17 10.09 -14.75
C PHE A 440 3.11 9.53 -15.70
N PRO A 441 3.51 8.89 -16.81
CA PRO A 441 2.56 8.23 -17.71
C PRO A 441 1.87 7.07 -16.96
N PRO A 442 0.67 6.68 -17.41
CA PRO A 442 0.01 5.51 -16.86
C PRO A 442 0.82 4.23 -17.15
N PRO A 443 0.54 3.11 -16.47
CA PRO A 443 1.22 1.84 -16.73
C PRO A 443 1.09 1.44 -18.21
N ALA A 444 2.14 0.86 -18.80
CA ALA A 444 2.07 0.39 -20.19
C ALA A 444 0.91 -0.61 -20.37
N GLY A 445 0.11 -0.45 -21.43
CA GLY A 445 -1.07 -1.27 -21.70
C GLY A 445 -2.40 -0.71 -21.16
N SER A 446 -2.37 0.43 -20.45
CA SER A 446 -3.58 1.16 -20.01
C SER A 446 -4.25 2.01 -21.11
N GLY A 447 -3.70 2.03 -22.32
CA GLY A 447 -4.30 2.73 -23.46
C GLY A 447 -5.44 1.91 -24.05
N GLY A 448 -6.68 2.32 -23.78
CA GLY A 448 -7.87 1.84 -24.47
C GLY A 448 -8.01 2.37 -25.89
#